data_AF-A0A6C1QWY3-F1
#
_entry.id   AF-A0A6C1QWY3-F1
#
_cell.length_a   1.000
_cell.length_b   1.000
_cell.length_c   1.000
_cell.angle_alpha   90.00
_cell.angle_beta   90.00
_cell.angle_gamma   90.00
#
_symmetry.space_group_name_H-M   'P 1'
#
loop_
_entity.id
_entity.type
_entity.pdbx_description
1 polymer ?
#
loop_
_entity_poly.entity_id
_entity_poly.type
_entity_poly.pdbx_seq_one_letter_code
_entity_poly.pdbx_strand_id
1 'polypeptide(L)' 'MKLALCGYGRMGREIERIAVERGHTVVTRIDPSDPGANVRTAADAPLADCDAVIEFSQAPAVVENAR' A
#
# COMPACT_ATOMS: atom_id res chain seq x y z
N MET A 1 10.03 -8.91 4.35
CA MET A 1 8.57 -9.14 4.34
C MET A 1 8.01 -8.74 2.99
N LYS A 2 6.92 -9.38 2.56
CA LYS A 2 6.07 -8.93 1.46
C LYS A 2 5.04 -7.94 1.99
N LEU A 3 5.09 -6.71 1.52
CA LEU A 3 4.28 -5.60 2.03
C LEU A 3 3.32 -5.11 0.95
N ALA A 4 2.09 -4.77 1.35
CA ALA A 4 1.21 -3.92 0.56
C ALA A 4 1.19 -2.50 1.13
N LEU A 5 1.11 -1.51 0.25
CA LEU A 5 0.98 -0.10 0.61
C LEU A 5 -0.41 0.39 0.23
N CYS A 6 -1.19 0.80 1.22
CA CYS A 6 -2.45 1.50 1.00
C CYS A 6 -2.21 3.01 1.13
N GLY A 7 -2.49 3.76 0.06
CA GLY A 7 -2.03 5.13 -0.12
C GLY A 7 -0.62 5.19 -0.72
N TYR A 8 -0.53 5.57 -2.00
CA TYR A 8 0.74 5.61 -2.75
C TYR A 8 1.14 7.03 -3.21
N GLY A 9 0.74 8.03 -2.43
CA GLY A 9 1.25 9.40 -2.54
C GLY A 9 2.70 9.54 -2.06
N ARG A 10 3.10 10.76 -1.68
CA ARG A 10 4.48 11.06 -1.23
C ARG A 10 4.97 10.13 -0.12
N MET A 11 4.15 9.91 0.91
CA MET A 11 4.53 9.07 2.04
C MET A 11 4.59 7.58 1.67
N GLY A 12 3.68 7.07 0.84
CA GLY A 12 3.74 5.69 0.36
C GLY A 12 5.03 5.40 -0.40
N ARG A 13 5.49 6.34 -1.23
CA ARG A 13 6.78 6.22 -1.95
C ARG A 13 7.99 6.23 -1.03
N GLU A 14 8.00 7.07 0.00
CA GLU A 14 9.07 7.06 1.02
C GLU A 14 9.07 5.79 1.85
N ILE A 15 7.89 5.29 2.23
CA ILE A 15 7.75 4.00 2.92
C ILE A 15 8.29 2.89 2.05
N GLU A 16 7.97 2.86 0.75
CA GLU A 16 8.52 1.90 -0.19
C GLU A 16 10.04 1.97 -0.25
N ARG A 17 10.61 3.15 -0.46
CA ARG A 17 12.06 3.34 -0.54
C ARG A 17 12.75 2.75 0.69
N ILE A 18 12.26 3.10 1.88
CA ILE A 18 12.80 2.63 3.16
C ILE A 18 12.58 1.12 3.35
N ALA A 19 11.43 0.58 2.93
CA ALA A 19 11.13 -0.84 3.03
C ALA A 19 12.08 -1.67 2.16
N VAL A 20 12.34 -1.22 0.92
CA VAL A 20 13.31 -1.85 0.01
C VAL A 20 14.73 -1.77 0.57
N GLU A 21 15.14 -0.60 1.09
CA GLU A 21 16.44 -0.43 1.77
C GLU A 21 16.63 -1.40 2.94
N ARG A 22 15.54 -1.79 3.61
CA ARG A 22 15.54 -2.77 4.72
C ARG A 22 15.39 -4.22 4.27
N GLY A 23 15.43 -4.49 2.96
CA GLY A 23 15.31 -5.85 2.41
C GLY A 23 13.87 -6.39 2.44
N HIS A 24 12.86 -5.53 2.47
CA HIS A 24 11.47 -5.91 2.26
C HIS A 24 11.07 -5.71 0.80
N THR A 25 9.97 -6.32 0.38
CA THR A 25 9.44 -6.23 -0.98
C THR A 25 8.04 -5.66 -0.93
N VAL A 26 7.81 -4.55 -1.66
CA VAL A 26 6.46 -4.03 -1.86
C VAL A 26 5.83 -4.79 -3.02
N VAL A 27 4.86 -5.65 -2.71
CA VAL A 27 4.20 -6.53 -3.68
C VAL A 27 2.94 -5.92 -4.27
N THR A 28 2.33 -4.93 -3.61
CA THR A 28 1.14 -4.23 -4.10
C THR A 28 1.09 -2.80 -3.60
N ARG A 29 0.74 -1.88 -4.51
CA ARG A 29 0.46 -0.47 -4.24
C ARG A 29 -1.00 -0.20 -4.55
N ILE A 30 -1.70 0.42 -3.60
CA ILE A 30 -3.13 0.69 -3.66
C ILE A 30 -3.31 2.21 -3.60
N ASP A 31 -3.87 2.80 -4.66
CA ASP A 31 -4.19 4.23 -4.67
C ASP A 31 -5.31 4.52 -5.69
N PRO A 32 -6.33 5.32 -5.32
CA PRO A 32 -7.44 5.61 -6.22
C PRO A 32 -7.03 6.42 -7.46
N SER A 33 -5.93 7.16 -7.39
CA SER A 33 -5.59 8.19 -8.38
C SER A 33 -4.16 8.10 -8.93
N ASP A 34 -3.23 7.45 -8.21
CA ASP A 34 -1.85 7.38 -8.64
C ASP A 34 -1.67 6.42 -9.84
N PRO A 35 -1.07 6.86 -10.96
CA PRO A 35 -0.88 6.01 -12.14
C PRO A 35 0.11 4.85 -11.90
N GLY A 36 0.96 4.95 -10.88
CA GLY A 36 1.90 3.90 -10.48
C GLY A 36 1.33 2.90 -9.47
N ALA A 37 0.05 3.01 -9.09
CA ALA A 37 -0.60 2.01 -8.25
C ALA A 37 -0.97 0.76 -9.05
N ASN A 38 -0.89 -0.40 -8.39
CA ASN A 38 -1.27 -1.69 -8.97
C ASN A 38 -2.79 -1.86 -9.02
N VAL A 39 -3.49 -1.39 -8.00
CA VAL A 39 -4.95 -1.43 -7.88
C VAL A 39 -5.48 -0.11 -7.32
N ARG A 40 -6.78 0.14 -7.50
CA ARG A 40 -7.42 1.41 -7.13
C ARG A 40 -8.01 1.41 -5.73
N THR A 41 -8.47 0.26 -5.25
CA THR A 41 -9.12 0.11 -3.96
C THR A 41 -8.48 -1.02 -3.15
N ALA A 42 -8.60 -0.97 -1.82
CA ALA A 42 -8.10 -2.03 -0.96
C ALA A 42 -8.90 -3.34 -1.13
N ALA A 43 -10.19 -3.25 -1.49
CA ALA A 43 -11.05 -4.40 -1.73
C ALA A 43 -10.58 -5.27 -2.90
N ASP A 44 -9.94 -4.66 -3.91
CA ASP A 44 -9.42 -5.35 -5.09
C ASP A 44 -7.96 -5.82 -4.91
N ALA A 45 -7.34 -5.54 -3.77
CA ALA A 45 -5.93 -5.78 -3.57
C ALA A 45 -5.62 -7.27 -3.35
N PRO A 46 -4.65 -7.85 -4.07
CA PRO A 46 -4.22 -9.24 -3.84
C PRO A 46 -3.37 -9.35 -2.57
N LEU A 47 -4.02 -9.38 -1.40
CA LEU A 47 -3.36 -9.35 -0.09
C LEU A 47 -2.96 -10.73 0.46
N ALA A 48 -3.40 -11.82 -0.18
CA ALA A 48 -3.20 -13.19 0.33
C ALA A 48 -1.72 -13.56 0.57
N ASP A 49 -0.81 -12.99 -0.23
CA ASP A 49 0.63 -13.22 -0.12
C ASP A 49 1.38 -12.13 0.65
N CYS A 50 0.67 -11.17 1.26
CA CYS A 50 1.28 -10.10 2.04
C CYS A 50 1.47 -10.53 3.50
N ASP A 51 2.64 -10.23 4.06
CA ASP A 51 2.88 -10.38 5.50
C ASP A 51 2.25 -9.24 6.30
N ALA A 52 2.13 -8.05 5.69
CA ALA A 52 1.52 -6.87 6.30
C ALA A 52 1.04 -5.85 5.25
N VAL A 53 0.08 -5.02 5.66
CA VAL A 53 -0.36 -3.82 4.92
C VAL A 53 0.06 -2.58 5.73
N ILE A 54 0.71 -1.62 5.07
CA ILE A 54 0.94 -0.30 5.65
C ILE A 54 -0.08 0.66 5.05
N GLU A 55 -0.97 1.16 5.90
CA GLU A 55 -2.01 2.12 5.52
C GLU A 55 -1.57 3.55 5.84
N PHE A 56 -1.44 4.36 4.78
CA PHE A 56 -1.12 5.78 4.78
C PHE A 56 -2.01 6.59 3.81
N SER A 57 -3.28 6.23 3.70
CA SER A 57 -4.30 6.97 2.97
C SER A 57 -4.86 8.16 3.78
N GLN A 58 -5.87 8.83 3.24
CA GLN A 58 -6.55 9.93 3.91
C GLN A 58 -7.56 9.42 4.94
N ALA A 59 -7.77 10.18 6.01
CA ALA A 59 -8.64 9.81 7.14
C ALA A 59 -10.01 9.20 6.75
N PRO A 60 -10.74 9.69 5.73
CA PRO A 60 -12.03 9.11 5.34
C PRO A 60 -11.97 7.65 4.87
N ALA A 61 -10.84 7.22 4.29
CA ALA A 61 -10.69 5.89 3.70
C ALA A 61 -10.23 4.81 4.70
N VAL A 62 -9.68 5.21 5.85
CA VAL A 62 -9.07 4.28 6.83
C VAL A 62 -10.05 3.20 7.30
N VAL A 63 -11.28 3.58 7.63
CA VAL A 63 -12.29 2.63 8.16
C VAL A 63 -12.71 1.61 7.09
N GLU A 64 -12.75 2.02 5.83
CA GLU A 64 -13.07 1.14 4.71
C GLU A 64 -11.90 0.20 4.42
N ASN A 65 -10.67 0.73 4.36
CA ASN A 65 -9.46 -0.02 4.03
C ASN A 65 -9.05 -1.04 5.12
N ALA A 66 -9.43 -0.80 6.39
CA ALA A 66 -9.07 -1.66 7.52
C ALA A 66 -10.02 -2.86 7.73
N ARG A 67 -11.03 -3.02 6.88
CA ARG A 67 -11.98 -4.14 6.91
C ARG A 67 -11.48 -5.31 6.10
#